data_AF-A0A3A5B3N9-F1
#
_entry.id   AF-A0A3A5B3N9-F1
#
_cell.length_a   1.000
_cell.length_b   1.000
_cell.length_c   1.000
_cell.angle_alpha   90.00
_cell.angle_beta   90.00
_cell.angle_gamma   90.00
#
_symmetry.space_group_name_H-M   'P 1'
#
loop_
_entity.id
_entity.type
_entity.pdbx_description
1 polymer ?
#
loop_
_entity_poly.entity_id
_entity_poly.type
_entity_poly.pdbx_seq_one_letter_code
_entity_poly.pdbx_strand_id
1 'polypeptide(L)'
;MRITTYRLGERRIVQAGDGLWWEAHAGIGALQSGRCIVRGSLLFLFPSEREEPGYLKREFLESLHGLAEWDRTKYYCSNYSIHDCRSGRRLTDKEFFEWPRYRAVSIDHCDSWASVSRGNPHSLDARSFKLGQHEIIQRNGQWWWNTCSVSGTLREGRCAVEGEILFFGVCERAESGGLKESFLERFRHLPQWNSTNLFCPSCAIYDCRTGENLIGLEEDMHLAGPAVIPDGGVPIPFAKTASPLPLAMHSPPSAPFRTPRRSSCVDSTLSLLEGLAGKAFAEIHRMKEGVLKWRMRRKKRSLEMQNHRFHVKKWIAWGGVVILMVRFLLLFLHRLWECAGHHPEHHEHSADRHRRN
;
A
#
# COMPACT_ATOMS: atom_id res chain seq x y z
N MET A 1 -2.65 -23.55 -26.76
CA MET A 1 -3.00 -22.98 -25.43
C MET A 1 -3.67 -21.64 -25.68
N ARG A 2 -4.90 -21.41 -25.20
CA ARG A 2 -5.58 -20.12 -25.39
C ARG A 2 -5.02 -19.11 -24.40
N ILE A 3 -4.63 -17.95 -24.88
CA ILE A 3 -4.21 -16.81 -24.06
C ILE A 3 -5.37 -15.81 -24.07
N THR A 4 -5.80 -15.39 -22.89
CA THR A 4 -6.82 -14.34 -22.75
C THR A 4 -6.23 -13.17 -21.97
N THR A 5 -6.55 -11.96 -22.39
CA THR A 5 -6.01 -10.72 -21.83
C THR A 5 -7.14 -9.81 -21.36
N TYR A 6 -6.91 -9.17 -20.22
CA TYR A 6 -7.88 -8.29 -19.56
C TYR A 6 -7.20 -6.98 -19.16
N ARG A 7 -8.01 -5.94 -18.95
CA ARG A 7 -7.60 -4.65 -18.38
C ARG A 7 -7.91 -4.61 -16.89
N LEU A 8 -6.95 -4.17 -16.09
CA LEU A 8 -7.12 -3.82 -14.67
C LEU A 8 -6.45 -2.47 -14.41
N GLY A 9 -7.22 -1.38 -14.53
CA GLY A 9 -6.68 -0.01 -14.50
C GLY A 9 -5.60 0.19 -15.56
N GLU A 10 -4.42 0.66 -15.16
CA GLU A 10 -3.23 0.83 -16.03
C GLU A 10 -2.42 -0.48 -16.21
N ARG A 11 -2.99 -1.65 -15.92
CA ARG A 11 -2.31 -2.95 -16.05
C ARG A 11 -3.04 -3.85 -17.02
N ARG A 12 -2.27 -4.70 -17.71
CA ARG A 12 -2.78 -5.84 -18.47
C ARG A 12 -2.71 -7.09 -17.62
N ILE A 13 -3.78 -7.85 -17.52
CA ILE A 13 -3.78 -9.17 -16.88
C ILE A 13 -3.80 -10.22 -17.98
N VAL A 14 -2.80 -11.10 -18.01
CA VAL A 14 -2.62 -12.15 -19.01
C VAL A 14 -2.88 -13.50 -18.36
N GLN A 15 -3.89 -14.22 -18.85
CA GLN A 15 -4.17 -15.59 -18.46
C GLN A 15 -3.71 -16.54 -19.56
N ALA A 16 -2.73 -17.38 -19.25
CA ALA A 16 -2.20 -18.41 -20.14
C ALA A 16 -2.24 -19.75 -19.41
N GLY A 17 -3.18 -20.62 -19.80
CA GLY A 17 -3.46 -21.88 -19.10
C GLY A 17 -3.80 -21.67 -17.63
N ASP A 18 -3.07 -22.33 -16.73
CA ASP A 18 -3.27 -22.21 -15.27
C ASP A 18 -2.52 -21.02 -14.65
N GLY A 19 -1.72 -20.31 -15.44
CA GLY A 19 -0.93 -19.16 -15.01
C GLY A 19 -1.68 -17.84 -15.22
N LEU A 20 -1.48 -16.92 -14.27
CA LEU A 20 -1.95 -15.55 -14.36
C LEU A 20 -0.75 -14.61 -14.16
N TRP A 21 -0.65 -13.59 -15.02
CA TRP A 21 0.43 -12.61 -15.02
C TRP A 21 -0.15 -11.22 -15.14
N TRP A 22 0.55 -10.23 -14.60
CA TRP A 22 0.27 -8.83 -14.88
C TRP A 22 1.41 -8.23 -15.69
N GLU A 23 1.09 -7.25 -16.53
CA GLU A 23 2.05 -6.42 -17.25
C GLU A 23 1.69 -4.96 -17.02
N ALA A 24 2.70 -4.11 -16.88
CA ALA A 24 2.54 -2.66 -16.80
C ALA A 24 3.73 -1.95 -17.44
N HIS A 25 3.49 -0.78 -18.03
CA HIS A 25 4.57 0.09 -18.48
C HIS A 25 5.45 0.54 -17.31
N ALA A 26 6.76 0.51 -17.52
CA ALA A 26 7.79 1.00 -16.61
C ALA A 26 8.80 1.89 -17.35
N GLY A 27 9.45 2.80 -16.64
CA GLY A 27 10.54 3.61 -17.19
C GLY A 27 10.17 4.38 -18.47
N ILE A 28 11.10 4.42 -19.43
CA ILE A 28 10.88 4.94 -20.78
C ILE A 28 10.98 3.74 -21.71
N GLY A 29 9.84 3.31 -22.27
CA GLY A 29 9.83 2.19 -23.22
C GLY A 29 10.18 0.84 -22.60
N ALA A 30 9.93 0.64 -21.30
CA ALA A 30 10.08 -0.65 -20.67
C ALA A 30 8.71 -1.21 -20.26
N LEU A 31 8.63 -2.54 -20.23
CA LEU A 31 7.48 -3.30 -19.76
C LEU A 31 7.94 -4.14 -18.57
N GLN A 32 7.22 -4.03 -17.45
CA GLN A 32 7.40 -4.90 -16.30
C GLN A 32 6.27 -5.93 -16.26
N SER A 33 6.62 -7.16 -15.90
CA SER A 33 5.63 -8.21 -15.67
C SER A 33 5.92 -9.02 -14.42
N GLY A 34 4.86 -9.57 -13.84
CA GLY A 34 4.94 -10.37 -12.63
C GLY A 34 3.78 -11.35 -12.52
N ARG A 35 3.91 -12.32 -11.63
CA ARG A 35 2.85 -13.32 -11.42
C ARG A 35 1.63 -12.70 -10.72
N CYS A 36 0.50 -13.35 -10.91
CA CYS A 36 -0.73 -13.07 -10.18
C CYS A 36 -1.26 -14.33 -9.53
N ILE A 37 -2.00 -14.16 -8.42
CA ILE A 37 -2.77 -15.25 -7.80
C ILE A 37 -4.14 -14.72 -7.42
N VAL A 38 -5.17 -15.53 -7.69
CA VAL A 38 -6.52 -15.29 -7.17
C VAL A 38 -6.72 -16.10 -5.88
N ARG A 39 -7.23 -15.44 -4.82
CA ARG A 39 -7.64 -16.06 -3.55
C ARG A 39 -9.01 -15.50 -3.15
N GLY A 40 -10.04 -16.32 -3.28
CA GLY A 40 -11.42 -15.86 -3.08
C GLY A 40 -11.75 -14.71 -4.03
N SER A 41 -12.18 -13.58 -3.48
CA SER A 41 -12.53 -12.33 -4.16
C SER A 41 -11.33 -11.41 -4.43
N LEU A 42 -10.10 -11.83 -4.10
CA LEU A 42 -8.88 -11.01 -4.19
C LEU A 42 -7.93 -11.48 -5.29
N LEU A 43 -7.46 -10.53 -6.08
CA LEU A 43 -6.33 -10.69 -7.00
C LEU A 43 -5.05 -10.10 -6.39
N PHE A 44 -4.05 -10.94 -6.13
CA PHE A 44 -2.73 -10.51 -5.67
C PHE A 44 -1.79 -10.29 -6.85
N LEU A 45 -1.21 -9.09 -6.95
CA LEU A 45 -0.19 -8.77 -7.95
C LEU A 45 1.21 -8.91 -7.30
N PHE A 46 1.99 -9.86 -7.79
CA PHE A 46 3.33 -10.13 -7.26
C PHE A 46 4.33 -9.05 -7.70
N PRO A 47 5.48 -8.88 -7.02
CA PRO A 47 6.55 -8.03 -7.53
C PRO A 47 6.90 -8.36 -8.98
N SER A 48 7.39 -7.36 -9.71
CA SER A 48 7.88 -7.58 -11.08
C SER A 48 9.01 -8.59 -11.07
N GLU A 49 8.89 -9.63 -11.89
CA GLU A 49 9.91 -10.66 -12.08
C GLU A 49 10.73 -10.42 -13.35
N ARG A 50 10.15 -9.69 -14.30
CA ARG A 50 10.76 -9.40 -15.59
C ARG A 50 10.61 -7.93 -15.91
N GLU A 51 11.62 -7.40 -16.56
CA GLU A 51 11.62 -6.10 -17.20
C GLU A 51 12.22 -6.28 -18.59
N GLU A 52 11.49 -5.86 -19.61
CA GLU A 52 11.88 -6.02 -21.01
C GLU A 52 11.62 -4.73 -21.80
N PRO A 53 12.34 -4.49 -22.92
CA PRO A 53 11.99 -3.42 -23.84
C PRO A 53 10.54 -3.58 -24.27
N GLY A 54 9.78 -2.50 -24.17
CA GLY A 54 8.34 -2.51 -24.41
C GLY A 54 7.88 -1.26 -25.14
N TYR A 55 6.60 -0.96 -24.95
CA TYR A 55 5.92 0.15 -25.60
C TYR A 55 6.18 1.47 -24.88
N LEU A 56 6.02 2.59 -25.59
CA LEU A 56 5.89 3.87 -24.92
C LEU A 56 4.62 3.88 -24.05
N LYS A 57 4.62 4.65 -22.95
CA LYS A 57 3.48 4.71 -22.02
C LYS A 57 2.14 4.89 -22.74
N ARG A 58 2.10 5.80 -23.71
CA ARG A 58 0.89 6.12 -24.47
C ARG A 58 0.41 4.92 -25.28
N GLU A 59 1.29 4.28 -26.03
CA GLU A 59 0.98 3.10 -26.84
C GLU A 59 0.50 1.94 -25.96
N PHE A 60 1.13 1.73 -24.80
CA PHE A 60 0.70 0.70 -23.86
C PHE A 60 -0.72 0.98 -23.36
N LEU A 61 -1.02 2.19 -22.91
CA LEU A 61 -2.35 2.55 -22.43
C LEU A 61 -3.41 2.46 -23.52
N GLU A 62 -3.10 2.92 -24.74
CA GLU A 62 -3.95 2.77 -25.93
C GLU A 62 -4.27 1.28 -26.19
N SER A 63 -3.28 0.39 -26.03
CA SER A 63 -3.50 -1.06 -26.16
C SER A 63 -4.42 -1.66 -25.10
N LEU A 64 -4.56 -1.02 -23.92
CA LEU A 64 -5.47 -1.50 -22.87
C LEU A 64 -6.94 -1.17 -23.16
N HIS A 65 -7.22 -0.12 -23.95
CA HIS A 65 -8.60 0.33 -24.19
C HIS A 65 -9.45 -0.70 -24.94
N GLY A 66 -8.84 -1.57 -25.75
CA GLY A 66 -9.53 -2.64 -26.48
C GLY A 66 -9.70 -3.95 -25.70
N LEU A 67 -9.18 -4.05 -24.47
CA LEU A 67 -9.26 -5.27 -23.67
C LEU A 67 -10.51 -5.28 -22.80
N ALA A 68 -11.08 -6.47 -22.58
CA ALA A 68 -12.16 -6.68 -21.62
C ALA A 68 -11.69 -6.32 -20.20
N GLU A 69 -12.55 -5.73 -19.38
CA GLU A 69 -12.23 -5.43 -17.98
C GLU A 69 -12.07 -6.72 -17.16
N TRP A 70 -11.19 -6.67 -16.16
CA TRP A 70 -11.05 -7.76 -15.20
C TRP A 70 -12.22 -7.76 -14.20
N ASP A 71 -13.08 -8.76 -14.32
CA ASP A 71 -14.32 -8.89 -13.55
C ASP A 71 -14.37 -10.13 -12.63
N ARG A 72 -13.30 -10.92 -12.62
CA ARG A 72 -13.25 -12.22 -11.93
C ARG A 72 -13.00 -12.13 -10.43
N THR A 73 -12.54 -10.99 -9.95
CA THR A 73 -12.34 -10.70 -8.54
C THR A 73 -12.94 -9.34 -8.22
N LYS A 74 -13.43 -9.17 -6.99
CA LYS A 74 -13.98 -7.89 -6.54
C LYS A 74 -12.85 -6.89 -6.28
N TYR A 75 -11.75 -7.38 -5.73
CA TYR A 75 -10.64 -6.56 -5.26
C TYR A 75 -9.30 -7.04 -5.81
N TYR A 76 -8.31 -6.14 -5.80
CA TYR A 76 -6.91 -6.48 -6.01
C TYR A 76 -6.01 -5.83 -4.96
N CYS A 77 -4.88 -6.46 -4.60
CA CYS A 77 -3.83 -5.83 -3.82
C CYS A 77 -2.50 -5.89 -4.57
N SER A 78 -1.86 -4.73 -4.75
CA SER A 78 -0.60 -4.57 -5.48
C SER A 78 0.65 -4.52 -4.58
N ASN A 79 0.47 -4.45 -3.27
CA ASN A 79 1.56 -4.41 -2.30
C ASN A 79 1.20 -5.30 -1.11
N TYR A 80 1.62 -6.56 -1.18
CA TYR A 80 1.31 -7.53 -0.15
C TYR A 80 2.58 -7.85 0.65
N SER A 81 2.50 -7.61 1.95
CA SER A 81 3.31 -8.29 2.95
C SER A 81 2.32 -9.09 3.78
N ILE A 82 2.13 -10.36 3.47
CA ILE A 82 1.17 -11.19 4.20
C ILE A 82 1.91 -11.84 5.36
N HIS A 83 1.33 -11.73 6.54
CA HIS A 83 1.87 -12.25 7.79
C HIS A 83 0.89 -13.23 8.40
N ASP A 84 1.42 -14.27 9.02
CA ASP A 84 0.65 -15.18 9.85
C ASP A 84 0.29 -14.49 11.19
N CYS A 85 -0.99 -14.49 11.56
CA CYS A 85 -1.50 -13.77 12.75
C CYS A 85 -0.93 -14.30 14.07
N ARG A 86 -0.58 -15.60 14.12
CA ARG A 86 -0.11 -16.26 15.35
C ARG A 86 1.37 -16.00 15.59
N SER A 87 2.18 -16.19 14.56
CA SER A 87 3.64 -16.05 14.62
C SER A 87 4.13 -14.64 14.33
N GLY A 88 3.31 -13.81 13.66
CA GLY A 88 3.72 -12.51 13.13
C GLY A 88 4.72 -12.59 11.97
N ARG A 89 5.13 -13.79 11.57
CA ARG A 89 6.12 -14.00 10.51
C ARG A 89 5.50 -13.69 9.16
N ARG A 90 6.27 -13.01 8.31
CA ARG A 90 5.91 -12.80 6.91
C ARG A 90 5.98 -14.13 6.16
N LEU A 91 4.93 -14.45 5.41
CA LEU A 91 4.92 -15.59 4.49
C LEU A 91 5.89 -15.33 3.33
N THR A 92 6.64 -16.37 2.96
CA THR A 92 7.41 -16.39 1.71
C THR A 92 6.47 -16.51 0.52
N ASP A 93 6.93 -16.12 -0.66
CA ASP A 93 6.13 -16.28 -1.88
C ASP A 93 5.76 -17.75 -2.08
N LYS A 94 6.70 -18.68 -1.89
CA LYS A 94 6.46 -20.13 -1.98
C LYS A 94 5.34 -20.57 -1.03
N GLU A 95 5.42 -20.20 0.24
CA GLU A 95 4.36 -20.51 1.21
C GLU A 95 3.02 -19.91 0.81
N PHE A 96 3.00 -18.71 0.23
CA PHE A 96 1.76 -18.08 -0.23
C PHE A 96 1.18 -18.76 -1.48
N PHE A 97 2.03 -19.24 -2.40
CA PHE A 97 1.63 -20.04 -3.58
C PHE A 97 1.10 -21.42 -3.16
N GLU A 98 1.81 -22.08 -2.24
CA GLU A 98 1.48 -23.41 -1.70
C GLU A 98 0.35 -23.36 -0.68
N TRP A 99 0.08 -22.19 -0.09
CA TRP A 99 -1.04 -21.98 0.83
C TRP A 99 -2.28 -22.57 0.16
N PRO A 100 -2.90 -23.61 0.77
CA PRO A 100 -3.84 -24.45 0.06
C PRO A 100 -4.84 -23.57 -0.65
N ARG A 101 -4.93 -23.71 -1.99
CA ARG A 101 -6.06 -23.18 -2.75
C ARG A 101 -7.25 -23.67 -1.98
N TYR A 102 -7.92 -22.73 -1.30
CA TYR A 102 -9.01 -23.02 -0.40
C TYR A 102 -9.85 -24.10 -1.07
N ARG A 103 -9.76 -25.36 -0.59
CA ARG A 103 -10.93 -26.20 -0.73
C ARG A 103 -11.95 -25.37 -0.01
N ALA A 104 -13.05 -25.04 -0.68
CA ALA A 104 -14.28 -24.73 0.02
C ALA A 104 -14.62 -25.97 0.88
N VAL A 105 -13.85 -26.21 1.94
CA VAL A 105 -14.46 -26.51 3.22
C VAL A 105 -15.33 -25.29 3.37
N SER A 106 -16.61 -25.49 3.09
CA SER A 106 -17.59 -24.53 3.53
C SER A 106 -17.20 -24.27 4.98
N ILE A 107 -16.66 -23.09 5.25
CA ILE A 107 -16.96 -22.48 6.52
C ILE A 107 -18.46 -22.32 6.39
N ASP A 108 -19.20 -23.38 6.75
CA ASP A 108 -20.63 -23.36 6.93
C ASP A 108 -20.83 -22.18 7.87
N HIS A 109 -21.18 -21.05 7.26
CA HIS A 109 -21.47 -19.80 7.90
C HIS A 109 -20.66 -19.53 9.18
N CYS A 110 -19.59 -18.75 9.05
CA CYS A 110 -19.30 -17.77 10.09
C CYS A 110 -20.36 -16.66 10.08
N ASP A 111 -21.65 -17.03 10.12
CA ASP A 111 -22.76 -16.19 10.57
C ASP A 111 -23.02 -16.44 12.07
N SER A 112 -22.26 -17.36 12.68
CA SER A 112 -22.31 -17.65 14.12
C SER A 112 -21.83 -16.47 14.99
N TRP A 113 -21.09 -15.49 14.46
CA TRP A 113 -20.76 -14.27 15.24
C TRP A 113 -21.89 -13.24 15.25
N ALA A 114 -22.80 -13.25 14.26
CA ALA A 114 -24.06 -12.51 14.38
C ALA A 114 -24.94 -13.11 15.49
N SER A 115 -24.74 -14.39 15.83
CA SER A 115 -25.51 -15.11 16.85
C SER A 115 -24.93 -14.98 18.28
N VAL A 116 -23.62 -14.73 18.44
CA VAL A 116 -23.01 -14.42 19.76
C VAL A 116 -23.32 -12.98 20.21
N SER A 117 -23.96 -12.16 19.35
CA SER A 117 -24.29 -10.76 19.66
C SER A 117 -25.73 -10.54 20.15
N ARG A 118 -26.47 -11.58 20.54
CA ARG A 118 -27.71 -11.42 21.33
C ARG A 118 -27.47 -11.25 22.83
N GLY A 119 -26.23 -10.99 23.24
CA GLY A 119 -25.94 -10.40 24.54
C GLY A 119 -26.28 -8.91 24.50
N ASN A 120 -27.22 -8.51 25.35
CA ASN A 120 -27.67 -7.15 25.67
C ASN A 120 -27.08 -6.00 24.79
N PRO A 121 -27.85 -5.43 23.84
CA PRO A 121 -27.38 -4.40 22.88
C PRO A 121 -26.95 -3.07 23.52
N HIS A 122 -26.91 -2.97 24.85
CA HIS A 122 -26.53 -1.77 25.59
C HIS A 122 -25.11 -1.81 26.18
N SER A 123 -24.38 -2.93 26.09
CA SER A 123 -22.92 -2.91 26.32
C SER A 123 -22.23 -2.50 25.02
N LEU A 124 -22.07 -1.19 24.85
CA LEU A 124 -21.27 -0.55 23.79
C LEU A 124 -19.76 -0.77 23.99
N ASP A 125 -19.36 -1.79 24.75
CA ASP A 125 -17.97 -2.03 25.09
C ASP A 125 -17.22 -2.46 23.83
N ALA A 126 -16.42 -1.52 23.31
CA ALA A 126 -15.55 -1.76 22.17
C ALA A 126 -14.72 -3.02 22.42
N ARG A 127 -14.82 -3.98 21.49
CA ARG A 127 -14.05 -5.23 21.59
C ARG A 127 -12.65 -4.96 21.05
N SER A 128 -11.66 -5.03 21.93
CA SER A 128 -10.24 -4.88 21.59
C SER A 128 -9.53 -6.23 21.63
N PHE A 129 -8.64 -6.45 20.67
CA PHE A 129 -7.84 -7.66 20.51
C PHE A 129 -6.37 -7.32 20.25
N LYS A 130 -5.47 -8.24 20.54
CA LYS A 130 -4.03 -8.13 20.30
C LYS A 130 -3.62 -8.87 19.03
N LEU A 131 -2.94 -8.18 18.12
CA LEU A 131 -2.32 -8.75 16.92
C LEU A 131 -0.89 -8.23 16.76
N GLY A 132 0.07 -9.00 17.29
CA GLY A 132 1.48 -8.59 17.33
C GLY A 132 1.67 -7.35 18.20
N GLN A 133 1.98 -6.22 17.56
CA GLN A 133 2.13 -4.89 18.18
C GLN A 133 0.91 -3.98 17.96
N HIS A 134 -0.14 -4.51 17.34
CA HIS A 134 -1.33 -3.76 16.98
C HIS A 134 -2.49 -4.19 17.86
N GLU A 135 -3.26 -3.23 18.35
CA GLU A 135 -4.56 -3.44 18.95
C GLU A 135 -5.61 -3.37 17.84
N ILE A 136 -6.45 -4.39 17.71
CA ILE A 136 -7.54 -4.45 16.74
C ILE A 136 -8.85 -4.18 17.47
N ILE A 137 -9.55 -3.11 17.09
CA ILE A 137 -10.73 -2.61 17.82
C ILE A 137 -11.95 -2.68 16.91
N GLN A 138 -13.04 -3.25 17.43
CA GLN A 138 -14.36 -3.15 16.79
C GLN A 138 -15.12 -1.97 17.40
N ARG A 139 -15.45 -0.96 16.59
CA ARG A 139 -16.30 0.17 16.98
C ARG A 139 -17.26 0.52 15.87
N ASN A 140 -18.53 0.72 16.19
CA ASN A 140 -19.59 1.07 15.23
C ASN A 140 -19.66 0.12 14.01
N GLY A 141 -19.44 -1.18 14.21
CA GLY A 141 -19.44 -2.18 13.14
C GLY A 141 -18.22 -2.16 12.22
N GLN A 142 -17.26 -1.27 12.45
CA GLN A 142 -16.01 -1.16 11.70
C GLN A 142 -14.82 -1.66 12.52
N TRP A 143 -13.81 -2.16 11.82
CA TRP A 143 -12.55 -2.58 12.42
C TRP A 143 -11.50 -1.48 12.30
N TRP A 144 -10.74 -1.31 13.36
CA TRP A 144 -9.68 -0.32 13.47
C TRP A 144 -8.42 -1.00 14.00
N TRP A 145 -7.25 -0.48 13.63
CA TRP A 145 -5.98 -0.84 14.23
C TRP A 145 -5.40 0.35 14.96
N ASN A 146 -4.82 0.08 16.12
CA ASN A 146 -4.01 1.01 16.89
C ASN A 146 -2.61 0.43 17.10
N THR A 147 -1.57 1.26 17.05
CA THR A 147 -0.23 0.85 17.47
C THR A 147 0.54 2.01 18.05
N CYS A 148 1.44 1.73 18.98
CA CYS A 148 2.34 2.74 19.52
C CYS A 148 3.67 2.68 18.78
N SER A 149 4.10 3.80 18.20
CA SER A 149 5.44 3.92 17.62
C SER A 149 6.53 3.87 18.71
N VAL A 150 7.78 3.70 18.27
CA VAL A 150 8.95 3.79 19.17
C VAL A 150 9.01 5.14 19.88
N SER A 151 8.64 6.23 19.18
CA SER A 151 8.56 7.59 19.72
C SER A 151 7.42 7.82 20.71
N GLY A 152 6.57 6.82 20.96
CA GLY A 152 5.42 6.95 21.85
C GLY A 152 4.19 7.59 21.19
N THR A 153 4.22 7.79 19.87
CA THR A 153 3.07 8.30 19.12
C THR A 153 2.07 7.17 18.93
N LEU A 154 0.84 7.37 19.38
CA LEU A 154 -0.25 6.44 19.11
C LEU A 154 -0.74 6.68 17.69
N ARG A 155 -0.74 5.63 16.87
CA ARG A 155 -1.21 5.65 15.48
C ARG A 155 -2.43 4.79 15.36
N GLU A 156 -3.40 5.28 14.61
CA GLU A 156 -4.68 4.63 14.38
C GLU A 156 -5.02 4.64 12.89
N GLY A 157 -5.71 3.61 12.43
CA GLY A 157 -6.30 3.56 11.10
C GLY A 157 -7.38 2.49 10.99
N ARG A 158 -8.12 2.48 9.87
CA ARG A 158 -9.15 1.48 9.61
C ARG A 158 -8.57 0.14 9.18
N CYS A 159 -9.33 -0.91 9.38
CA CYS A 159 -9.05 -2.27 8.90
C CYS A 159 -10.19 -2.75 7.99
N ALA A 160 -9.87 -3.64 7.07
CA ALA A 160 -10.85 -4.43 6.32
C ALA A 160 -10.55 -5.91 6.48
N VAL A 161 -11.58 -6.75 6.58
CA VAL A 161 -11.44 -8.21 6.57
C VAL A 161 -11.98 -8.71 5.25
N GLU A 162 -11.16 -9.42 4.48
CA GLU A 162 -11.60 -10.05 3.24
C GLU A 162 -11.06 -11.49 3.19
N GLY A 163 -11.98 -12.45 3.18
CA GLY A 163 -11.66 -13.86 3.39
C GLY A 163 -10.98 -14.09 4.74
N GLU A 164 -9.84 -14.77 4.75
CA GLU A 164 -9.05 -15.04 5.97
C GLU A 164 -7.93 -14.02 6.24
N ILE A 165 -8.02 -12.83 5.63
CA ILE A 165 -6.94 -11.83 5.68
C ILE A 165 -7.50 -10.53 6.26
N LEU A 166 -6.87 -10.06 7.34
CA LEU A 166 -7.08 -8.73 7.92
C LEU A 166 -6.13 -7.73 7.25
N PHE A 167 -6.67 -6.72 6.59
CA PHE A 167 -5.92 -5.66 5.90
C PHE A 167 -5.89 -4.40 6.76
N PHE A 168 -4.69 -3.86 7.02
CA PHE A 168 -4.55 -2.55 7.65
C PHE A 168 -4.60 -1.46 6.60
N GLY A 169 -5.49 -0.50 6.82
CA GLY A 169 -5.59 0.71 6.03
C GLY A 169 -4.50 1.73 6.35
N VAL A 170 -4.65 2.89 5.73
CA VAL A 170 -3.78 4.04 5.98
C VAL A 170 -3.96 4.52 7.42
N CYS A 171 -2.88 5.05 8.00
CA CYS A 171 -2.94 5.72 9.30
C CYS A 171 -3.72 7.03 9.14
N GLU A 172 -4.86 7.13 9.81
CA GLU A 172 -5.77 8.29 9.76
C GLU A 172 -5.46 9.27 10.90
N ARG A 173 -5.09 8.75 12.07
CA ARG A 173 -4.77 9.58 13.23
C ARG A 173 -3.42 9.24 13.83
N ALA A 174 -2.74 10.28 14.30
CA ALA A 174 -1.49 10.19 15.03
C ALA A 174 -1.54 11.16 16.20
N GLU A 175 -1.64 10.63 17.41
CA GLU A 175 -1.70 11.43 18.63
C GLU A 175 -0.36 11.37 19.36
N SER A 176 0.20 12.55 19.61
CA SER A 176 1.37 12.73 20.46
C SER A 176 0.91 13.10 21.86
N GLY A 177 1.18 12.22 22.82
CA GLY A 177 0.89 12.44 24.24
C GLY A 177 1.47 11.28 25.01
N GLY A 178 1.71 11.43 26.32
CA GLY A 178 2.25 10.38 27.21
C GLY A 178 1.39 9.12 27.34
N LEU A 179 0.53 8.82 26.36
CA LEU A 179 -0.38 7.68 26.28
C LEU A 179 0.34 6.35 26.02
N LYS A 180 1.66 6.34 25.81
CA LYS A 180 2.43 5.11 25.57
C LYS A 180 2.29 4.13 26.72
N GLU A 181 2.43 4.60 27.96
CA GLU A 181 2.41 3.74 29.14
C GLU A 181 1.02 3.15 29.36
N SER A 182 -0.03 3.98 29.31
CA SER A 182 -1.41 3.53 29.45
C SER A 182 -1.87 2.61 28.29
N PHE A 183 -1.40 2.85 27.07
CA PHE A 183 -1.61 1.94 25.95
C PHE A 183 -0.94 0.59 26.23
N LEU A 184 0.34 0.57 26.60
CA LEU A 184 1.09 -0.67 26.84
C LEU A 184 0.54 -1.48 28.01
N GLU A 185 0.08 -0.81 29.07
CA GLU A 185 -0.57 -1.45 30.22
C GLU A 185 -1.84 -2.18 29.78
N ARG A 186 -2.79 -1.48 29.14
CA ARG A 186 -4.01 -2.09 28.60
C ARG A 186 -3.71 -3.18 27.56
N PHE A 187 -2.75 -2.94 26.66
CA PHE A 187 -2.39 -3.85 25.58
C PHE A 187 -1.92 -5.23 26.06
N ARG A 188 -1.31 -5.30 27.25
CA ARG A 188 -0.88 -6.57 27.87
C ARG A 188 -2.04 -7.46 28.27
N HIS A 189 -3.20 -6.88 28.54
CA HIS A 189 -4.39 -7.60 29.01
C HIS A 189 -5.38 -7.95 27.89
N LEU A 190 -5.13 -7.52 26.65
CA LEU A 190 -6.02 -7.79 25.53
C LEU A 190 -5.97 -9.28 25.11
N PRO A 191 -7.12 -9.89 24.77
CA PRO A 191 -7.16 -11.23 24.20
C PRO A 191 -6.50 -11.26 22.82
N GLN A 192 -5.91 -12.40 22.45
CA GLN A 192 -5.26 -12.55 21.14
C GLN A 192 -6.30 -12.56 20.00
N TRP A 193 -5.98 -11.88 18.90
CA TRP A 193 -6.75 -11.93 17.66
C TRP A 193 -6.77 -13.34 17.07
N ASN A 194 -7.96 -13.87 16.81
CA ASN A 194 -8.17 -15.22 16.28
C ASN A 194 -9.22 -15.28 15.15
N SER A 195 -9.75 -14.15 14.69
CA SER A 195 -10.80 -14.12 13.66
C SER A 195 -10.26 -14.34 12.25
N THR A 196 -8.98 -14.07 12.01
CA THR A 196 -8.29 -14.36 10.75
C THR A 196 -6.99 -15.10 11.00
N ASN A 197 -6.56 -15.89 10.01
CA ASN A 197 -5.27 -16.60 10.07
C ASN A 197 -4.13 -15.71 9.61
N LEU A 198 -4.41 -14.79 8.69
CA LEU A 198 -3.42 -13.91 8.09
C LEU A 198 -3.78 -12.43 8.28
N PHE A 199 -2.77 -11.58 8.19
CA PHE A 199 -2.95 -10.14 8.12
C PHE A 199 -1.94 -9.48 7.17
N CYS A 200 -2.30 -8.30 6.68
CA CYS A 200 -1.46 -7.49 5.82
C CYS A 200 -1.31 -6.06 6.40
N PRO A 201 -0.16 -5.71 7.00
CA PRO A 201 0.04 -4.41 7.63
C PRO A 201 0.24 -3.25 6.65
N SER A 202 0.36 -3.52 5.34
CA SER A 202 0.80 -2.54 4.34
C SER A 202 -0.02 -2.54 3.05
N CYS A 203 -1.20 -3.19 3.02
CA CYS A 203 -1.95 -3.28 1.77
C CYS A 203 -2.73 -2.01 1.49
N ALA A 204 -2.66 -1.62 0.22
CA ALA A 204 -3.74 -0.90 -0.41
C ALA A 204 -4.55 -1.96 -1.16
N ILE A 205 -5.71 -2.29 -0.61
CA ILE A 205 -6.71 -3.11 -1.29
C ILE A 205 -7.59 -2.16 -2.12
N TYR A 206 -7.75 -2.50 -3.39
CA TYR A 206 -8.44 -1.68 -4.36
C TYR A 206 -9.60 -2.44 -4.98
N ASP A 207 -10.68 -1.75 -5.27
CA ASP A 207 -11.76 -2.29 -6.09
C ASP A 207 -11.28 -2.51 -7.54
N CYS A 208 -11.56 -3.68 -8.11
CA CYS A 208 -11.12 -4.02 -9.47
C CYS A 208 -11.82 -3.18 -10.54
N ARG A 209 -13.04 -2.70 -10.27
CA ARG A 209 -13.84 -1.91 -11.22
C ARG A 209 -13.52 -0.43 -11.12
N THR A 210 -13.53 0.13 -9.90
CA THR A 210 -13.32 1.57 -9.72
C THR A 210 -11.84 1.93 -9.61
N GLY A 211 -10.99 0.98 -9.22
CA GLY A 211 -9.59 1.24 -8.88
C GLY A 211 -9.40 2.00 -7.57
N GLU A 212 -10.48 2.24 -6.82
CA GLU A 212 -10.47 3.00 -5.58
C GLU A 212 -9.98 2.15 -4.41
N ASN A 213 -9.29 2.78 -3.46
CA ASN A 213 -8.83 2.12 -2.25
C ASN A 213 -9.99 1.99 -1.25
N LEU A 214 -10.33 0.77 -0.84
CA LEU A 214 -11.46 0.51 0.06
C LEU A 214 -11.34 1.19 1.42
N ILE A 215 -10.12 1.46 1.87
CA ILE A 215 -9.84 1.97 3.22
C ILE A 215 -9.43 3.46 3.18
N GLY A 216 -9.44 4.08 1.99
CA GLY A 216 -8.87 5.43 1.78
C GLY A 216 -9.87 6.53 1.44
N LEU A 217 -11.18 6.27 1.39
CA LEU A 217 -12.17 7.24 0.92
C LEU A 217 -13.19 7.55 2.03
N GLU A 218 -12.91 8.56 2.86
CA GLU A 218 -13.98 9.24 3.60
C GLU A 218 -13.64 10.64 4.15
N GLU A 219 -12.44 11.18 3.89
CA GLU A 219 -12.09 12.52 4.40
C GLU A 219 -12.67 13.69 3.60
N ASP A 220 -13.08 13.49 2.33
CA ASP A 220 -13.47 14.61 1.46
C ASP A 220 -14.97 14.98 1.52
N MET A 221 -15.81 14.23 2.23
CA MET A 221 -17.27 14.51 2.28
C MET A 221 -17.75 15.32 3.48
N HIS A 222 -16.93 15.56 4.51
CA HIS A 222 -17.35 16.26 5.74
C HIS A 222 -16.84 17.71 5.89
N LEU A 223 -16.11 18.25 4.91
CA LEU A 223 -15.72 19.67 4.90
C LEU A 223 -16.70 20.58 4.13
N ALA A 224 -17.77 20.03 3.55
CA ALA A 224 -18.94 20.82 3.16
C ALA A 224 -19.78 21.09 4.41
N GLY A 225 -19.34 22.04 5.24
CA GLY A 225 -20.20 22.61 6.29
C GLY A 225 -21.50 23.12 5.66
N PRO A 226 -22.64 23.09 6.38
CA PRO A 226 -23.88 23.66 5.87
C PRO A 226 -23.61 25.10 5.48
N ALA A 227 -23.87 25.44 4.21
CA ALA A 227 -23.86 26.81 3.77
C ALA A 227 -24.78 27.59 4.71
N VAL A 228 -24.19 28.48 5.50
CA VAL A 228 -24.93 29.44 6.32
C VAL A 228 -25.75 30.27 5.34
N ILE A 229 -27.04 29.95 5.22
CA ILE A 229 -28.01 30.78 4.52
C ILE A 229 -28.07 32.07 5.35
N PRO A 230 -27.76 33.25 4.79
CA PRO A 230 -27.99 34.49 5.49
C PRO A 230 -29.50 34.65 5.69
N ASP A 231 -29.89 34.59 6.96
CA ASP A 231 -31.25 34.80 7.42
C ASP A 231 -31.68 36.23 7.10
N GLY A 232 -32.69 36.37 6.24
CA GLY A 232 -33.08 37.66 5.69
C GLY A 232 -34.17 37.54 4.61
N GLY A 233 -35.32 36.97 4.97
CA GLY A 233 -36.47 36.86 4.06
C GLY A 233 -37.80 36.79 4.80
N VAL A 234 -38.51 37.91 4.79
CA VAL A 234 -39.87 38.16 5.32
C VAL A 234 -40.89 37.11 4.86
N PRO A 235 -41.86 36.69 5.70
CA PRO A 235 -42.91 35.76 5.29
C PRO A 235 -43.98 36.47 4.43
N ILE A 236 -44.26 35.93 3.24
CA ILE A 236 -45.45 36.27 2.45
C ILE A 236 -46.47 35.13 2.60
N PRO A 237 -47.75 35.44 2.92
CA PRO A 237 -48.75 34.41 3.14
C PRO A 237 -49.32 33.84 1.83
N PHE A 238 -49.70 32.57 1.92
CA PHE A 238 -50.41 31.79 0.92
C PHE A 238 -51.76 32.40 0.54
N ALA A 239 -52.06 32.42 -0.77
CA ALA A 239 -53.43 32.38 -1.28
C ALA A 239 -53.55 31.34 -2.40
N LYS A 240 -54.49 30.41 -2.20
CA LYS A 240 -55.07 29.49 -3.19
C LYS A 240 -55.75 30.29 -4.32
N THR A 241 -55.84 29.73 -5.53
CA THR A 241 -57.11 29.37 -6.23
C THR A 241 -56.91 29.11 -7.75
N ALA A 242 -57.50 28.00 -8.20
CA ALA A 242 -58.08 27.62 -9.50
C ALA A 242 -57.27 27.53 -10.84
N SER A 243 -57.29 26.30 -11.38
CA SER A 243 -57.54 25.74 -12.75
C SER A 243 -58.00 26.66 -13.92
N PRO A 244 -58.23 26.15 -15.17
CA PRO A 244 -57.31 25.57 -16.19
C PRO A 244 -57.50 26.09 -17.66
N LEU A 245 -56.47 25.96 -18.53
CA LEU A 245 -56.45 25.96 -20.04
C LEU A 245 -56.97 27.21 -20.82
N PRO A 246 -56.81 27.38 -22.18
CA PRO A 246 -55.88 26.82 -23.20
C PRO A 246 -55.22 27.89 -24.16
N LEU A 247 -54.40 27.41 -25.13
CA LEU A 247 -53.96 27.97 -26.44
C LEU A 247 -54.33 29.41 -26.85
N ALA A 248 -53.34 30.20 -27.33
CA ALA A 248 -53.31 30.80 -28.68
C ALA A 248 -52.04 31.67 -28.93
N MET A 249 -51.66 31.73 -30.20
CA MET A 249 -50.59 32.53 -30.82
C MET A 249 -50.75 34.05 -30.56
N HIS A 250 -49.63 34.77 -30.47
CA HIS A 250 -49.30 35.92 -31.34
C HIS A 250 -48.01 36.60 -30.86
N SER A 251 -47.02 36.68 -31.74
CA SER A 251 -45.80 37.47 -31.59
C SER A 251 -46.08 38.95 -31.91
N PRO A 252 -45.57 39.91 -31.12
CA PRO A 252 -45.36 41.29 -31.56
C PRO A 252 -43.88 41.71 -31.49
N PRO A 253 -43.51 42.81 -32.16
CA PRO A 253 -42.14 43.08 -32.56
C PRO A 253 -41.28 43.71 -31.45
N SER A 254 -39.99 43.45 -31.58
CA SER A 254 -38.85 43.96 -30.83
C SER A 254 -38.90 45.47 -30.54
N ALA A 255 -38.90 45.82 -29.25
CA ALA A 255 -38.46 47.12 -28.76
C ALA A 255 -36.96 47.05 -28.41
N PRO A 256 -36.16 48.10 -28.69
CA PRO A 256 -34.75 48.11 -28.38
C PRO A 256 -34.53 48.25 -26.86
N PHE A 257 -33.96 47.21 -26.26
CA PHE A 257 -33.47 47.22 -24.89
C PHE A 257 -32.36 48.26 -24.75
N ARG A 258 -32.64 49.36 -24.03
CA ARG A 258 -31.61 50.25 -23.50
C ARG A 258 -30.86 49.52 -22.39
N THR A 259 -29.59 49.20 -22.63
CA THR A 259 -28.70 48.69 -21.59
C THR A 259 -28.45 49.79 -20.55
N PRO A 260 -28.49 49.47 -19.25
CA PRO A 260 -28.10 50.41 -18.22
C PRO A 260 -26.61 50.73 -18.37
N ARG A 261 -26.30 52.03 -18.42
CA ARG A 261 -24.95 52.57 -18.50
C ARG A 261 -24.12 52.00 -17.36
N ARG A 262 -23.18 51.10 -17.66
CA ARG A 262 -22.25 50.51 -16.70
C ARG A 262 -21.54 51.63 -15.95
N SER A 263 -21.74 51.65 -14.64
CA SER A 263 -20.99 52.48 -13.71
C SER A 263 -19.52 52.06 -13.74
N SER A 264 -18.64 53.00 -14.04
CA SER A 264 -17.18 52.84 -14.13
C SER A 264 -16.49 52.51 -12.80
N CYS A 265 -17.26 52.24 -11.73
CA CYS A 265 -16.73 51.91 -10.41
C CYS A 265 -16.46 50.41 -10.23
N VAL A 266 -17.10 49.53 -11.03
CA VAL A 266 -16.99 48.06 -10.87
C VAL A 266 -15.73 47.48 -11.53
N ASP A 267 -15.20 48.15 -12.57
CA ASP A 267 -14.06 47.65 -13.35
C ASP A 267 -12.73 47.72 -12.56
N SER A 268 -12.60 48.66 -11.62
CA SER A 268 -11.40 48.81 -10.79
C SER A 268 -11.25 47.72 -9.73
N THR A 269 -12.36 47.23 -9.15
CA THR A 269 -12.32 46.12 -8.19
C THR A 269 -12.11 44.77 -8.86
N LEU A 270 -12.65 44.60 -10.08
CA LEU A 270 -12.56 43.33 -10.81
C LEU A 270 -11.14 43.05 -11.31
N SER A 271 -10.46 44.07 -11.82
CA SER A 271 -9.03 43.99 -12.20
C SER A 271 -8.10 43.69 -11.03
N LEU A 272 -8.42 44.18 -9.83
CA LEU A 272 -7.65 43.91 -8.60
C LEU A 272 -7.84 42.46 -8.14
N LEU A 273 -9.07 41.94 -8.25
CA LEU A 273 -9.39 40.53 -7.96
C LEU A 273 -8.76 39.56 -8.96
N GLU A 274 -8.77 39.88 -10.25
CA GLU A 274 -8.08 39.07 -11.28
C GLU A 274 -6.57 39.04 -11.05
N GLY A 275 -5.97 40.16 -10.65
CA GLY A 275 -4.54 40.24 -10.31
C GLY A 275 -4.17 39.41 -9.07
N LEU A 276 -5.02 39.38 -8.05
CA LEU A 276 -4.81 38.57 -6.85
C LEU A 276 -5.01 37.07 -7.12
N ALA A 277 -6.04 36.72 -7.90
CA ALA A 277 -6.28 35.34 -8.32
C ALA A 277 -5.09 34.79 -9.12
N GLY A 278 -4.56 35.55 -10.09
CA GLY A 278 -3.40 35.14 -10.87
C GLY A 278 -2.15 34.86 -10.02
N LYS A 279 -1.89 35.69 -9.00
CA LYS A 279 -0.78 35.49 -8.06
C LYS A 279 -0.98 34.25 -7.18
N ALA A 280 -2.20 34.04 -6.67
CA ALA A 280 -2.53 32.86 -5.86
C ALA A 280 -2.39 31.56 -6.67
N PHE A 281 -2.87 31.54 -7.93
CA PHE A 281 -2.72 30.38 -8.81
C PHE A 281 -1.25 30.08 -9.14
N ALA A 282 -0.43 31.09 -9.39
CA ALA A 282 1.00 30.90 -9.62
C ALA A 282 1.72 30.29 -8.41
N GLU A 283 1.35 30.69 -7.19
CA GLU A 283 1.96 30.17 -5.97
C GLU A 283 1.51 28.72 -5.67
N ILE A 284 0.23 28.41 -5.88
CA ILE A 284 -0.28 27.04 -5.80
C ILE A 284 0.44 26.13 -6.82
N HIS A 285 0.69 26.62 -8.03
CA HIS A 285 1.40 25.86 -9.06
C HIS A 285 2.86 25.59 -8.66
N ARG A 286 3.58 26.60 -8.14
CA ARG A 286 4.94 26.42 -7.59
C ARG A 286 4.99 25.40 -6.45
N MET A 287 4.01 25.44 -5.56
CA MET A 287 3.92 24.52 -4.42
C MET A 287 3.65 23.07 -4.90
N LYS A 288 2.76 22.89 -5.88
CA LYS A 288 2.52 21.57 -6.51
C LYS A 288 3.77 21.01 -7.19
N GLU A 289 4.53 21.82 -7.92
CA GLU A 289 5.81 21.40 -8.50
C GLU A 289 6.85 21.03 -7.43
N GLY A 290 6.91 21.77 -6.33
CA GLY A 290 7.77 21.48 -5.19
C GLY A 290 7.46 20.12 -4.56
N VAL A 291 6.18 19.81 -4.34
CA VAL A 291 5.71 18.53 -3.80
C VAL A 291 6.00 17.38 -4.76
N LEU A 292 5.79 17.56 -6.08
CA LEU A 292 6.13 16.55 -7.09
C LEU A 292 7.63 16.29 -7.15
N LYS A 293 8.47 17.34 -7.16
CA LYS A 293 9.93 17.21 -7.10
C LYS A 293 10.40 16.53 -5.82
N TRP A 294 9.78 16.83 -4.68
CA TRP A 294 10.09 16.16 -3.41
C TRP A 294 9.69 14.68 -3.43
N ARG A 295 8.50 14.34 -3.94
CA ARG A 295 8.03 12.95 -4.07
C ARG A 295 8.93 12.14 -5.00
N MET A 296 9.37 12.73 -6.12
CA MET A 296 10.34 12.14 -7.05
C MET A 296 11.71 11.93 -6.39
N ARG A 297 12.23 12.93 -5.64
CA ARG A 297 13.49 12.79 -4.89
C ARG A 297 13.40 11.71 -3.80
N ARG A 298 12.28 11.60 -3.11
CA ARG A 298 12.06 10.56 -2.08
C ARG A 298 12.00 9.16 -2.69
N LYS A 299 11.32 9.01 -3.83
CA LYS A 299 11.25 7.73 -4.56
C LYS A 299 12.63 7.33 -5.10
N LYS A 300 13.41 8.28 -5.63
CA LYS A 300 14.80 8.08 -6.07
C LYS A 300 15.71 7.62 -4.92
N ARG A 301 15.66 8.27 -3.76
CA ARG A 301 16.43 7.86 -2.56
C ARG A 301 16.01 6.48 -2.03
N SER A 302 14.73 6.12 -2.13
CA SER A 302 14.25 4.80 -1.73
C SER A 302 14.81 3.68 -2.61
N LEU A 303 14.89 3.91 -3.93
CA LEU A 303 15.48 2.99 -4.90
C LEU A 303 17.02 2.90 -4.73
N GLU A 304 17.69 4.04 -4.52
CA GLU A 304 19.14 4.07 -4.22
C GLU A 304 19.46 3.34 -2.91
N MET A 305 18.63 3.49 -1.86
CA MET A 305 18.81 2.75 -0.60
C MET A 305 18.60 1.24 -0.76
N GLN A 306 17.68 0.78 -1.62
CA GLN A 306 17.54 -0.65 -1.92
C GLN A 306 18.78 -1.18 -2.66
N ASN A 307 19.32 -0.44 -3.63
CA ASN A 307 20.53 -0.84 -4.35
C ASN A 307 21.76 -0.87 -3.42
N HIS A 308 21.89 0.08 -2.49
CA HIS A 308 22.97 0.05 -1.51
C HIS A 308 22.87 -1.12 -0.53
N ARG A 309 21.65 -1.51 -0.10
CA ARG A 309 21.46 -2.68 0.77
C ARG A 309 21.88 -3.99 0.09
N PHE A 310 21.74 -4.09 -1.23
CA PHE A 310 22.22 -5.24 -2.01
C PHE A 310 23.75 -5.26 -2.15
N HIS A 311 24.38 -4.10 -2.39
CA HIS A 311 25.84 -4.03 -2.47
C HIS A 311 26.51 -4.33 -1.13
N VAL A 312 26.01 -3.78 -0.02
CA VAL A 312 26.62 -4.01 1.31
C VAL A 312 26.59 -5.50 1.69
N LYS A 313 25.50 -6.23 1.39
CA LYS A 313 25.44 -7.68 1.64
C LYS A 313 26.45 -8.47 0.80
N LYS A 314 26.67 -8.08 -0.47
CA LYS A 314 27.72 -8.68 -1.30
C LYS A 314 29.12 -8.38 -0.76
N TRP A 315 29.39 -7.16 -0.33
CA TRP A 315 30.68 -6.79 0.27
C TRP A 315 30.98 -7.54 1.57
N ILE A 316 29.97 -7.72 2.45
CA ILE A 316 30.14 -8.51 3.68
C ILE A 316 30.42 -9.98 3.37
N ALA A 317 29.72 -10.57 2.38
CA ALA A 317 29.97 -11.95 1.97
C ALA A 317 31.38 -12.14 1.39
N TRP A 318 31.83 -11.22 0.51
CA TRP A 318 33.18 -11.24 -0.05
C TRP A 318 34.26 -11.03 1.01
N GLY A 319 34.03 -10.13 1.97
CA GLY A 319 34.93 -9.92 3.11
C GLY A 319 35.14 -11.20 3.93
N GLY A 320 34.06 -11.95 4.18
CA GLY A 320 34.15 -13.26 4.87
C GLY A 320 35.00 -14.29 4.12
N VAL A 321 34.86 -14.36 2.78
CA VAL A 321 35.65 -15.27 1.94
C VAL A 321 37.14 -14.92 1.97
N VAL A 322 37.48 -13.62 1.88
CA VAL A 322 38.88 -13.16 1.93
C VAL A 322 39.52 -13.50 3.28
N ILE A 323 38.80 -13.30 4.39
CA ILE A 323 39.30 -13.64 5.73
C ILE A 323 39.57 -15.15 5.86
N LEU A 324 38.68 -15.99 5.33
CA LEU A 324 38.87 -17.45 5.33
C LEU A 324 40.08 -17.87 4.49
N MET A 325 40.28 -17.26 3.32
CA MET A 325 41.43 -17.53 2.44
C MET A 325 42.75 -17.14 3.10
N VAL A 326 42.80 -15.96 3.75
CA VAL A 326 43.99 -15.53 4.50
C VAL A 326 44.29 -16.48 5.65
N ARG A 327 43.27 -16.90 6.41
CA ARG A 327 43.44 -17.86 7.50
C ARG A 327 43.97 -19.22 6.99
N PHE A 328 43.45 -19.70 5.86
CA PHE A 328 43.92 -20.94 5.24
C PHE A 328 45.38 -20.82 4.79
N LEU A 329 45.74 -19.70 4.16
CA LEU A 329 47.12 -19.43 3.74
C LEU A 329 48.10 -19.41 4.92
N LEU A 330 47.73 -18.76 6.03
CA LEU A 330 48.56 -18.73 7.24
C LEU A 330 48.75 -20.12 7.85
N LEU A 331 47.71 -20.96 7.89
CA LEU A 331 47.82 -22.34 8.36
C LEU A 331 48.70 -23.19 7.44
N PHE A 332 48.62 -22.96 6.13
CA PHE A 332 49.46 -23.65 5.16
C PHE A 332 50.95 -23.27 5.31
N LEU A 333 51.24 -21.97 5.48
CA LEU A 333 52.60 -21.48 5.73
C LEU A 333 53.17 -22.00 7.05
N HIS A 334 52.35 -22.09 8.10
CA HIS A 334 52.76 -22.68 9.38
C HIS A 334 53.19 -24.13 9.22
N ARG A 335 52.42 -24.94 8.48
CA ARG A 335 52.80 -26.34 8.20
C ARG A 335 54.09 -26.45 7.40
N LEU A 336 54.29 -25.57 6.40
CA LEU A 336 55.54 -25.55 5.64
C LEU A 336 56.74 -25.19 6.53
N TRP A 337 56.57 -24.26 7.46
CA TRP A 337 57.60 -23.93 8.45
C TRP A 337 57.93 -25.13 9.33
N GLU A 338 56.93 -25.81 9.90
CA GLU A 338 57.15 -26.99 10.75
C GLU A 338 57.91 -28.10 10.01
N CYS A 339 57.61 -28.30 8.72
CA CYS A 339 58.32 -29.25 7.88
C CYS A 339 59.77 -28.81 7.58
N ALA A 340 60.05 -27.51 7.45
CA ALA A 340 61.40 -27.00 7.18
C ALA A 340 62.30 -27.00 8.44
N GLY A 341 61.72 -26.91 9.64
CA GLY A 341 62.45 -26.87 10.91
C GLY A 341 63.00 -28.21 11.40
N HIS A 342 62.58 -29.33 10.80
CA HIS A 342 63.13 -30.66 11.10
C HIS A 342 64.24 -31.03 10.12
N HIS A 343 65.30 -30.24 10.10
CA HIS A 343 66.58 -30.77 9.61
C HIS A 343 67.15 -31.61 10.75
N PRO A 344 67.23 -32.95 10.63
CA PRO A 344 67.92 -33.74 11.64
C PRO A 344 69.38 -33.30 11.63
N GLU A 345 69.82 -32.65 12.70
CA GLU A 345 71.23 -32.63 13.04
C GLU A 345 71.64 -34.08 13.23
N HIS A 346 72.15 -34.69 12.16
CA HIS A 346 72.90 -35.92 12.25
C HIS A 346 74.13 -35.61 13.08
N HIS A 347 74.00 -35.90 14.37
CA HIS A 347 75.09 -36.14 15.28
C HIS A 347 76.10 -37.08 14.61
N GLU A 348 77.18 -36.50 14.11
CA GLU A 348 78.47 -37.16 14.01
C GLU A 348 78.92 -37.50 15.43
N HIS A 349 78.49 -38.63 15.95
CA HIS A 349 79.18 -39.25 17.08
C HIS A 349 79.12 -40.77 17.02
N SER A 350 80.32 -41.31 16.79
CA SER A 350 80.91 -42.37 17.60
C SER A 350 80.69 -43.81 17.14
N ALA A 351 81.85 -44.38 16.78
CA ALA A 351 82.40 -45.68 17.19
C ALA A 351 82.76 -46.51 15.96
N ASP A 352 84.02 -46.76 15.60
CA ASP A 352 85.22 -46.94 16.42
C ASP A 352 84.99 -47.83 17.64
N ARG A 353 84.82 -49.14 17.39
CA ARG A 353 85.59 -50.20 18.06
C ARG A 353 85.26 -51.62 17.57
N HIS A 354 86.32 -52.24 17.07
CA HIS A 354 86.76 -53.63 17.31
C HIS A 354 85.92 -54.83 16.81
N ARG A 355 86.57 -55.73 16.04
CA ARG A 355 87.25 -56.92 16.59
C ARG A 355 87.98 -57.79 15.54
N ARG A 356 89.19 -58.20 15.93
CA ARG A 356 89.86 -59.52 15.75
C ARG A 356 90.25 -59.98 14.34
N ASN A 357 91.56 -60.05 14.09
CA ASN A 357 92.36 -61.25 14.38
C ASN A 357 93.75 -60.87 14.87
#